data_AF-A0A100XBJ7-F1
#
_entry.id   AF-A0A100XBJ7-F1
#
_cell.length_a   1.000
_cell.length_b   1.000
_cell.length_c   1.000
_cell.angle_alpha   90.00
_cell.angle_beta   90.00
_cell.angle_gamma   90.00
#
_symmetry.space_group_name_H-M   'P 1'
#
loop_
_entity.id
_entity.type
_entity.pdbx_description
1 polymer ?
#
loop_
_entity_poly.entity_id
_entity_poly.type
_entity_poly.pdbx_seq_one_letter_code
_entity_poly.pdbx_strand_id
1 'polypeptide(L)'
;MGLSEPARVDVAALLAAADRYHLAADRIDATIRAELSALRFHGALAGTAYADRGDALRAAVDQVVERLRQWSRSAAAISAALRATAGRYAESDTSAARRIQLL
;
A
#
# COMPACT_ATOMS: atom_id res chain seq x y z
N MET A 1 -41.59 1.97 -5.31
CA MET A 1 -40.61 1.07 -5.95
C MET A 1 -39.61 1.94 -6.70
N GLY A 2 -38.62 2.48 -5.99
CA GLY A 2 -37.58 3.32 -6.60
C GLY A 2 -36.56 2.42 -7.27
N LEU A 3 -36.43 2.52 -8.59
CA LEU A 3 -35.33 1.91 -9.32
C LEU A 3 -34.05 2.51 -8.72
N SER A 4 -33.27 1.69 -8.03
CA SER A 4 -31.93 2.10 -7.62
C SER A 4 -31.19 2.39 -8.91
N GLU A 5 -31.01 3.67 -9.21
CA GLU A 5 -30.20 4.12 -10.32
C GLU A 5 -28.86 3.37 -10.19
N PRO A 6 -28.41 2.63 -11.21
CA PRO A 6 -27.18 1.86 -11.09
C PRO A 6 -26.08 2.86 -10.77
N ALA A 7 -25.58 2.82 -9.54
CA ALA A 7 -24.51 3.70 -9.09
C ALA A 7 -23.33 3.46 -10.03
N ARG A 8 -23.14 4.38 -10.98
CA ARG A 8 -22.09 4.28 -11.99
C ARG A 8 -20.80 4.57 -11.27
N VAL A 9 -20.10 3.50 -10.92
CA VAL A 9 -18.79 3.58 -10.28
C VAL A 9 -17.80 4.16 -11.28
N ASP A 10 -17.15 5.27 -10.92
CA ASP A 10 -16.09 5.86 -11.71
C ASP A 10 -14.82 5.00 -11.60
N VAL A 11 -14.67 4.11 -12.59
CA VAL A 11 -13.52 3.20 -12.72
C VAL A 11 -12.20 3.97 -12.81
N ALA A 12 -12.17 5.12 -13.47
CA ALA A 12 -10.96 5.93 -13.60
C ALA A 12 -10.55 6.52 -12.23
N ALA A 13 -11.52 7.00 -11.46
CA ALA A 13 -11.26 7.47 -10.09
C ALA A 13 -10.74 6.34 -9.18
N LEU A 14 -11.29 5.12 -9.28
CA LEU A 14 -10.78 3.96 -8.52
C LEU A 14 -9.34 3.59 -8.90
N LEU A 15 -9.03 3.57 -10.20
CA LEU A 15 -7.67 3.27 -10.67
C LEU A 15 -6.67 4.34 -10.21
N ALA A 16 -7.04 5.62 -10.29
CA ALA A 16 -6.22 6.72 -9.79
C ALA A 16 -5.98 6.61 -8.27
N ALA A 17 -6.99 6.21 -7.50
CA ALA A 17 -6.82 5.93 -6.07
C ALA A 17 -5.86 4.74 -5.84
N ALA A 18 -6.01 3.66 -6.60
CA ALA A 18 -5.13 2.49 -6.52
C ALA A 18 -3.67 2.85 -6.81
N ASP A 19 -3.41 3.69 -7.81
CA ASP A 19 -2.06 4.13 -8.17
C ASP A 19 -1.41 4.96 -7.05
N ARG A 20 -2.20 5.82 -6.38
CA ARG A 20 -1.71 6.58 -5.21
C ARG A 20 -1.29 5.66 -4.05
N TYR A 21 -2.08 4.62 -3.77
CA TYR A 21 -1.71 3.63 -2.74
C TYR A 21 -0.47 2.83 -3.11
N HIS A 22 -0.33 2.46 -4.39
CA HIS A 22 0.86 1.75 -4.86
C HIS A 22 2.12 2.62 -4.75
N LEU A 23 2.05 3.87 -5.21
CA LEU A 23 3.15 4.83 -5.10
C LEU A 23 3.57 5.08 -3.65
N ALA A 24 2.61 5.13 -2.72
CA ALA A 24 2.90 5.25 -1.30
C ALA A 24 3.67 4.03 -0.79
N ALA A 25 3.24 2.81 -1.11
CA ALA A 25 3.93 1.57 -0.75
C ALA A 25 5.37 1.55 -1.28
N ASP A 26 5.56 1.88 -2.56
CA ASP A 26 6.88 1.90 -3.18
C ASP A 26 7.83 2.92 -2.53
N ARG A 27 7.33 4.11 -2.18
CA ARG A 27 8.11 5.14 -1.49
C ARG A 27 8.55 4.67 -0.10
N ILE A 28 7.65 4.08 0.67
CA ILE A 28 7.96 3.54 2.00
C ILE A 28 9.05 2.48 1.90
N ASP A 29 8.88 1.53 0.96
CA ASP A 29 9.83 0.45 0.73
C ASP A 29 11.21 0.96 0.29
N ALA A 30 11.25 1.97 -0.58
CA ALA A 30 12.49 2.62 -1.02
C ALA A 30 13.20 3.31 0.16
N THR A 31 12.49 4.05 1.00
CA THR A 31 13.06 4.70 2.19
C THR A 31 13.60 3.68 3.19
N ILE A 32 12.87 2.58 3.44
CA ILE A 32 13.36 1.50 4.31
C ILE A 32 14.68 0.92 3.79
N ARG A 33 14.75 0.66 2.47
CA ARG A 33 15.96 0.10 1.84
C ARG A 33 17.13 1.07 1.84
N ALA A 34 16.91 2.36 1.55
CA ALA A 34 17.98 3.35 1.43
C ALA A 34 18.50 3.83 2.79
N GLU A 35 17.59 4.27 3.66
CA GLU A 35 17.97 5.01 4.86
C GLU A 35 18.13 4.08 6.06
N LEU A 36 17.17 3.19 6.28
CA LEU A 36 17.08 2.42 7.53
C LEU A 36 17.99 1.18 7.52
N SER A 37 18.28 0.61 6.34
CA SER A 37 19.27 -0.47 6.23
C SER A 37 20.72 0.02 6.46
N ALA A 38 20.98 1.31 6.20
CA ALA A 38 22.29 1.94 6.37
C ALA A 38 22.59 2.31 7.84
N LEU A 39 21.56 2.38 8.70
CA LEU A 39 21.71 2.71 10.13
C LEU A 39 22.34 1.54 10.91
N ARG A 40 23.68 1.48 10.91
CA ARG A 40 24.46 0.55 11.75
C ARG A 40 24.69 1.13 13.15
N PHE A 41 23.63 1.19 13.96
CA PHE A 41 23.80 1.34 15.41
C PHE A 41 24.21 0.00 15.98
N HIS A 42 25.49 -0.18 16.29
CA HIS A 42 25.97 -1.37 16.98
C HIS A 42 26.74 -0.99 18.24
N GLY A 43 26.50 -1.70 19.34
CA GLY A 43 27.20 -1.48 20.62
C GLY A 43 28.73 -1.56 20.52
N ALA A 44 29.29 -2.19 19.47
CA ALA A 44 30.74 -2.15 19.23
C ALA A 44 31.29 -0.80 18.68
N LEU A 45 30.44 0.14 18.22
CA LEU A 45 30.83 1.51 17.82
C LEU A 45 30.56 2.53 18.94
N ALA A 46 29.54 2.28 19.76
CA ALA A 46 29.25 3.05 20.95
C ALA A 46 29.92 2.35 22.14
N GLY A 47 31.19 2.67 22.41
CA GLY A 47 32.03 2.01 23.41
C GLY A 47 31.29 1.59 24.68
N THR A 48 31.70 0.46 25.29
CA THR A 48 31.03 -0.39 26.29
C THR A 48 30.09 0.27 27.32
N ALA A 49 30.28 1.54 27.66
CA ALA A 49 29.35 2.34 28.47
C ALA A 49 27.98 2.65 27.82
N TYR A 50 27.83 2.47 26.51
CA TYR A 50 26.60 2.79 25.76
C TYR A 50 26.03 1.62 24.95
N ALA A 51 26.58 0.41 25.11
CA ALA A 51 26.13 -0.78 24.37
C ALA A 51 24.62 -1.05 24.56
N ASP A 52 24.14 -1.06 25.81
CA ASP A 52 22.72 -1.28 26.12
C ASP A 52 21.81 -0.23 25.49
N ARG A 53 22.25 1.03 25.46
CA ARG A 53 21.49 2.14 24.83
C ARG A 53 21.52 2.04 23.30
N GLY A 54 22.63 1.60 22.72
CA GLY A 54 22.76 1.34 21.29
C GLY A 54 21.87 0.20 20.82
N ASP A 55 21.80 -0.89 21.58
CA ASP A 55 20.95 -2.04 21.29
C ASP A 55 19.46 -1.69 21.48
N ALA A 56 19.13 -0.91 22.52
CA ALA A 56 17.77 -0.39 22.71
C ALA A 56 17.32 0.51 21.54
N LEU A 57 18.21 1.40 21.06
CA LEU A 57 17.94 2.23 19.88
C LEU A 57 17.76 1.38 18.62
N ARG A 58 18.62 0.38 18.42
CA ARG A 58 18.52 -0.55 17.28
C ARG A 58 17.18 -1.28 17.30
N ALA A 59 16.77 -1.82 18.45
CA ALA A 59 15.48 -2.49 18.61
C ALA A 59 14.30 -1.56 18.33
N ALA A 60 14.35 -0.30 18.79
CA ALA A 60 13.31 0.69 18.51
C ALA A 60 13.23 1.03 17.01
N VAL A 61 14.37 1.18 16.33
CA VAL A 61 14.43 1.40 14.87
C VAL A 61 13.87 0.20 14.12
N ASP A 62 14.25 -1.02 14.49
CA ASP A 62 13.76 -2.25 13.86
C ASP A 62 12.22 -2.38 14.02
N GLN A 63 11.65 -2.00 15.16
CA GLN A 63 10.19 -1.94 15.34
C GLN A 63 9.51 -0.91 14.44
N VAL A 64 10.11 0.27 14.25
CA VAL A 64 9.58 1.28 13.33
C VAL A 64 9.63 0.77 11.88
N VAL A 65 10.74 0.15 11.47
CA VAL A 65 10.88 -0.49 10.15
C VAL A 65 9.77 -1.51 9.93
N GLU A 66 9.50 -2.38 10.90
CA GLU A 66 8.46 -3.40 10.74
C GLU A 66 7.06 -2.79 10.60
N ARG A 67 6.74 -1.76 11.38
CA ARG A 67 5.48 -1.01 11.23
C ARG A 67 5.35 -0.36 9.85
N LEU A 68 6.44 0.22 9.33
CA LEU A 68 6.45 0.80 7.99
C LEU A 68 6.27 -0.27 6.90
N ARG A 69 6.89 -1.44 7.04
CA ARG A 69 6.67 -2.58 6.13
C ARG A 69 5.22 -3.07 6.16
N GLN A 70 4.61 -3.13 7.35
CA GLN A 70 3.20 -3.49 7.48
C GLN A 70 2.30 -2.46 6.79
N TRP A 71 2.59 -1.17 6.95
CA TRP A 71 1.84 -0.10 6.29
C TRP A 71 1.98 -0.16 4.76
N SER A 72 3.20 -0.36 4.24
CA SER A 72 3.47 -0.56 2.82
C SER A 72 2.66 -1.74 2.25
N ARG A 73 2.71 -2.92 2.90
CA ARG A 73 1.90 -4.09 2.51
C ARG A 73 0.41 -3.80 2.51
N SER A 74 -0.08 -3.07 3.50
CA SER A 74 -1.50 -2.71 3.61
C SER A 74 -1.92 -1.76 2.49
N ALA A 75 -1.09 -0.78 2.15
CA ALA A 75 -1.33 0.12 1.02
C ALA A 75 -1.35 -0.65 -0.32
N ALA A 76 -0.41 -1.57 -0.53
CA ALA A 76 -0.41 -2.44 -1.70
C ALA A 76 -1.68 -3.32 -1.78
N ALA A 77 -2.15 -3.86 -0.64
CA ALA A 77 -3.38 -4.64 -0.59
C ALA A 77 -4.62 -3.81 -0.93
N ILE A 78 -4.73 -2.57 -0.44
CA ILE A 78 -5.81 -1.64 -0.79
C ILE A 78 -5.77 -1.34 -2.30
N SER A 79 -4.59 -1.07 -2.84
CA SER A 79 -4.40 -0.85 -4.28
C SER A 79 -4.89 -2.04 -5.11
N ALA A 80 -4.53 -3.27 -4.73
CA ALA A 80 -4.99 -4.49 -5.39
C ALA A 80 -6.51 -4.67 -5.30
N ALA A 81 -7.11 -4.40 -4.14
CA ALA A 81 -8.56 -4.50 -3.95
C ALA A 81 -9.33 -3.48 -4.82
N LEU A 82 -8.82 -2.25 -4.93
CA LEU A 82 -9.39 -1.21 -5.80
C LEU A 82 -9.33 -1.62 -7.27
N ARG A 83 -8.19 -2.15 -7.75
CA ARG A 83 -8.04 -2.63 -9.13
C ARG A 83 -8.96 -3.82 -9.42
N ALA A 84 -9.06 -4.79 -8.50
CA ALA A 84 -9.97 -5.92 -8.66
C ALA A 84 -11.45 -5.46 -8.73
N THR A 85 -11.81 -4.44 -7.94
CA THR A 85 -13.16 -3.86 -7.96
C THR A 85 -13.43 -3.13 -9.28
N ALA A 86 -12.50 -2.29 -9.72
CA ALA A 86 -12.54 -1.62 -11.02
C ALA A 86 -12.72 -2.61 -12.18
N GLY A 87 -11.97 -3.73 -12.19
CA GLY A 87 -12.10 -4.79 -13.19
C GLY A 87 -13.50 -5.41 -13.24
N ARG A 88 -14.06 -5.76 -12.07
CA ARG A 88 -15.43 -6.31 -12.00
C ARG A 88 -16.49 -5.34 -12.54
N TYR A 89 -16.34 -4.04 -12.27
CA TYR A 89 -17.27 -3.03 -12.80
C TYR A 89 -17.14 -2.88 -14.33
N ALA A 90 -15.92 -2.91 -14.88
CA ALA A 90 -15.71 -2.85 -16.33
C ALA A 90 -16.26 -4.08 -17.07
N GLU A 91 -16.11 -5.28 -16.49
CA GLU A 91 -16.70 -6.52 -17.03
C GLU A 91 -18.23 -6.50 -17.01
N SER A 92 -18.81 -5.98 -15.92
CA SER A 92 -20.26 -5.80 -15.78
C SER A 92 -20.80 -4.82 -16.84
N ASP A 93 -20.12 -3.70 -17.06
CA ASP A 93 -20.53 -2.69 -18.04
C ASP A 93 -20.44 -3.24 -19.48
N THR A 94 -19.37 -3.98 -19.80
CA THR A 94 -19.20 -4.64 -21.12
C THR A 94 -20.26 -5.71 -21.37
N SER A 95 -20.69 -6.42 -20.32
CA SER A 95 -21.75 -7.43 -20.40
C SER A 95 -23.14 -6.81 -20.60
N ALA A 96 -23.41 -5.68 -19.94
CA ALA A 96 -24.63 -4.90 -20.13
C ALA A 96 -24.70 -4.29 -21.53
N ALA A 97 -23.60 -3.69 -22.02
CA ALA A 97 -23.53 -3.10 -23.36
C ALA A 97 -23.79 -4.14 -24.46
N ARG A 98 -23.20 -5.34 -24.37
CA ARG A 98 -23.47 -6.44 -25.30
C ARG A 98 -24.93 -6.87 -25.33
N ARG A 99 -25.64 -6.79 -24.20
CA ARG A 99 -27.05 -7.19 -24.11
C ARG A 99 -27.99 -6.15 -24.74
N ILE A 100 -27.63 -4.88 -24.69
CA ILE A 100 -28.38 -3.79 -25.34
C ILE A 100 -28.21 -3.83 -26.86
N GLN A 101 -27.04 -4.24 -27.37
CA GLN A 101 -26.81 -4.37 -28.82
C GLN A 101 -27.49 -5.58 -29.48
N LEU A 102 -28.05 -6.52 -28.69
CA LEU A 102 -28.74 -7.71 -29.17
C LEU A 102 -30.28 -7.61 -29.08
N LEU A 103 -30.82 -6.45 -28.68
CA LEU A 103 -32.25 -6.12 -28.65
C LEU A 103 -32.56 -5.10 -29.76
#